data_AF-A0A8T7DKM5-F1
#
_entry.id   AF-A0A8T7DKM5-F1
#
_cell.length_a   1.000
_cell.length_b   1.000
_cell.length_c   1.000
_cell.angle_alpha   90.00
_cell.angle_beta   90.00
_cell.angle_gamma   90.00
#
_symmetry.space_group_name_H-M   'P 1'
#
loop_
_entity.id
_entity.type
_entity.pdbx_description
1 polymer ?
#
loop_
_entity_poly.entity_id
_entity_poly.type
_entity_poly.pdbx_seq_one_letter_code
_entity_poly.pdbx_strand_id
1 'polypeptide(L)' 'MVKKSEPGVSRSERISDVGLDRLEKQLESGVNISSAVLAQWIKRYGDSARRIIKKHHCYKEAFDRIK' A
#
# COMPACT_ATOMS: atom_id res chain seq x y z
N MET A 1 -7.27 20.79 18.86
CA MET A 1 -8.18 19.62 18.94
C MET A 1 -7.38 18.35 18.67
N VAL A 2 -7.06 17.58 19.71
CA VAL A 2 -6.34 16.31 19.59
C VAL A 2 -7.36 15.23 19.22
N LYS A 3 -7.27 14.66 18.01
CA LYS A 3 -8.14 13.55 17.58
C LYS A 3 -7.85 12.35 18.48
N LYS A 4 -8.84 11.97 19.32
CA LYS A 4 -8.80 10.75 20.15
C LYS A 4 -8.72 9.53 19.24
N SER A 5 -7.60 8.82 19.32
CA SER A 5 -7.39 7.55 18.62
C SER A 5 -8.27 6.47 19.24
N GLU A 6 -9.20 5.90 18.48
CA GLU A 6 -10.07 4.79 18.92
C GLU A 6 -9.24 3.59 19.40
N PRO A 7 -9.30 3.17 20.67
CA PRO A 7 -8.58 2.00 21.15
C PRO A 7 -9.35 0.74 20.70
N GLY A 8 -8.83 0.03 19.72
CA GLY A 8 -9.46 -1.21 19.24
C GLY A 8 -8.78 -1.85 18.04
N VAL A 9 -8.14 -1.05 17.18
CA VAL A 9 -7.35 -1.56 16.05
C VAL A 9 -5.92 -1.80 16.47
N SER A 10 -5.42 -3.02 16.22
CA SER A 10 -4.04 -3.41 16.49
C SER A 10 -3.11 -2.43 15.79
N ARG A 11 -1.99 -2.05 16.41
CA ARG A 11 -1.03 -1.05 15.87
C ARG A 11 -0.63 -1.35 14.42
N SER A 12 -0.60 -2.62 14.03
CA SER A 12 -0.33 -3.10 12.68
C SER A 12 -1.40 -2.69 11.66
N GLU A 13 -2.68 -2.70 12.04
CA GLU A 13 -3.81 -2.33 11.17
C GLU A 13 -3.83 -0.83 10.92
N ARG A 14 -3.65 -0.01 11.97
CA ARG A 14 -3.63 1.46 11.82
C ARG A 14 -2.46 1.97 10.98
N ILE A 15 -1.32 1.29 11.01
CA ILE A 15 -0.17 1.58 10.13
C ILE A 15 -0.47 1.14 8.69
N SER A 16 -1.28 0.09 8.52
CA SER A 16 -1.68 -0.44 7.22
C SER A 16 -2.54 0.55 6.45
N ASP A 17 -3.55 1.14 7.07
CA ASP A 17 -4.45 2.08 6.39
C ASP A 17 -3.75 3.36 5.93
N VAL A 18 -2.93 3.97 6.80
CA VAL A 18 -2.18 5.19 6.46
C VAL A 18 -1.09 4.91 5.41
N GLY A 19 -0.48 3.73 5.47
CA GLY A 19 0.48 3.30 4.45
C GLY A 19 -0.17 3.16 3.08
N LEU A 20 -1.29 2.44 3.01
CA LEU A 20 -2.02 2.20 1.77
C LEU A 20 -2.56 3.49 1.14
N ASP A 21 -3.07 4.43 1.95
CA ASP A 21 -3.49 5.77 1.50
C ASP A 21 -2.32 6.53 0.85
N ARG A 22 -1.11 6.44 1.41
CA ARG A 22 0.08 7.07 0.80
C ARG A 22 0.45 6.40 -0.52
N LEU A 23 0.39 5.08 -0.59
CA LEU A 23 0.66 4.35 -1.82
C LEU A 23 -0.33 4.75 -2.92
N GLU A 24 -1.62 4.80 -2.60
CA GLU A 24 -2.67 5.21 -3.54
C GLU A 24 -2.43 6.64 -4.03
N LYS A 25 -2.17 7.60 -3.13
CA LYS A 25 -1.86 8.98 -3.51
C LYS A 25 -0.62 9.12 -4.40
N GLN A 26 0.42 8.35 -4.14
CA GLN A 26 1.63 8.37 -4.98
C GLN A 26 1.35 7.86 -6.39
N LEU A 27 0.54 6.81 -6.51
CA LEU A 27 0.13 6.24 -7.78
C LEU A 27 -0.85 7.17 -8.53
N GLU A 28 -1.80 7.79 -7.82
CA GLU A 28 -2.72 8.81 -8.37
C GLU A 28 -1.98 10.04 -8.88
N SER A 29 -0.90 10.44 -8.20
CA SER A 29 -0.06 11.56 -8.62
C SER A 29 0.77 11.26 -9.88
N GLY A 30 0.66 10.04 -10.44
CA GLY A 30 1.42 9.63 -11.62
C GLY A 30 2.91 9.42 -11.35
N VAL A 31 3.32 9.28 -10.09
CA VAL A 31 4.72 9.02 -9.75
C VAL A 31 5.09 7.63 -10.25
N ASN A 32 6.15 7.55 -11.05
CA ASN A 32 6.68 6.27 -11.50
C ASN A 32 7.43 5.59 -10.36
N ILE A 33 6.68 4.88 -9.51
CA ILE A 33 7.24 4.10 -8.40
C ILE A 33 7.96 2.88 -8.98
N SER A 34 9.22 2.67 -8.57
CA SER A 34 10.01 1.55 -9.05
C SER A 34 9.40 0.20 -8.65
N SER A 35 9.62 -0.82 -9.47
CA SER A 35 9.12 -2.17 -9.18
C SER A 35 9.59 -2.71 -7.83
N ALA A 36 10.82 -2.36 -7.40
CA ALA A 36 11.36 -2.79 -6.11
C ALA A 36 10.58 -2.20 -4.92
N VAL A 37 10.19 -0.92 -5.03
CA VAL A 37 9.38 -0.26 -4.00
C VAL A 37 7.98 -0.86 -3.96
N LEU A 38 7.33 -1.05 -5.12
CA LEU A 38 6.03 -1.72 -5.23
C LEU A 38 6.05 -3.14 -4.65
N ALA A 39 7.12 -3.92 -4.93
CA ALA A 39 7.33 -5.23 -4.34
C ALA A 39 7.40 -5.17 -2.80
N GLN A 40 8.04 -4.13 -2.25
CA GLN A 40 8.13 -3.95 -0.80
C GLN A 40 6.80 -3.53 -0.17
N TRP A 41 5.98 -2.76 -0.88
CA TRP A 41 4.59 -2.50 -0.50
C TRP A 41 3.77 -3.78 -0.45
N ILE A 42 3.88 -4.65 -1.46
CA ILE A 42 3.20 -5.96 -1.48
C ILE A 42 3.71 -6.86 -0.34
N LYS A 43 5.02 -6.89 -0.06
CA LYS A 43 5.56 -7.66 1.08
C LYS A 43 5.08 -7.14 2.44
N ARG A 44 4.88 -5.82 2.58
CA ARG A 44 4.50 -5.20 3.86
C ARG A 44 3.00 -5.23 4.13
N TYR A 45 2.17 -5.03 3.10
CA TYR A 45 0.72 -4.88 3.24
C TYR A 45 -0.08 -5.95 2.48
N GLY A 46 0.60 -6.92 1.86
CA GLY A 46 0.00 -8.08 1.22
C GLY A 46 -0.95 -7.72 0.07
N ASP A 47 -2.09 -8.42 0.04
CA ASP A 47 -3.10 -8.29 -0.99
C ASP A 47 -3.69 -6.89 -1.12
N SER A 48 -3.76 -6.12 -0.03
CA SER A 48 -4.29 -4.75 -0.06
C SER A 48 -3.43 -3.83 -0.94
N ALA A 49 -2.10 -3.90 -0.80
CA ALA A 49 -1.20 -3.16 -1.69
C ALA A 49 -1.29 -3.68 -3.13
N ARG A 50 -1.38 -5.01 -3.32
CA ARG A 50 -1.54 -5.61 -4.66
C ARG A 50 -2.79 -5.08 -5.37
N ARG A 51 -3.92 -4.94 -4.67
CA ARG A 51 -5.18 -4.41 -5.24
C ARG A 51 -5.02 -2.95 -5.70
N ILE A 52 -4.42 -2.10 -4.88
CA ILE A 52 -4.16 -0.69 -5.23
C ILE A 52 -3.24 -0.62 -6.46
N ILE A 53 -2.13 -1.35 -6.46
CA ILE A 53 -1.18 -1.33 -7.58
C ILE A 53 -1.82 -1.82 -8.89
N LYS A 54 -2.71 -2.83 -8.82
CA LYS A 54 -3.53 -3.29 -9.96
C LYS A 54 -4.50 -2.22 -10.46
N LYS A 55 -5.19 -1.54 -9.55
CA LYS A 55 -6.14 -0.45 -9.86
C LYS A 55 -5.49 0.69 -10.64
N HIS A 56 -4.22 1.02 -10.34
CA HIS A 56 -3.50 2.11 -11.00
C HIS A 56 -2.67 1.68 -12.22
N HIS A 57 -2.86 0.47 -12.76
CA HIS A 57 -2.11 -0.07 -13.91
C HIS A 57 -0.57 -0.12 -13.74
N CYS A 58 -0.03 0.17 -12.54
CA CYS A 58 1.39 0.02 -12.22
C CYS A 58 1.77 -1.42 -11.88
N TYR A 59 0.82 -2.35 -12.02
CA TYR A 59 1.03 -3.76 -11.78
C TYR A 59 1.82 -4.43 -12.90
N LYS A 60 2.87 -5.15 -12.52
CA LYS A 60 3.64 -6.02 -13.40
C LYS A 60 3.45 -7.46 -12.95
N GLU A 61 3.36 -8.38 -13.90
CA GLU A 61 3.26 -9.83 -13.66
C GLU A 61 4.43 -10.38 -12.80
N ALA A 62 5.56 -9.67 -12.78
CA ALA A 62 6.68 -9.95 -11.88
C ALA A 62 6.28 -9.94 -10.38
N PHE A 63 5.20 -9.26 -9.99
CA PHE A 63 4.68 -9.24 -8.63
C PHE A 63 3.88 -10.49 -8.26
N ASP A 64 3.47 -11.32 -9.22
CA ASP A 64 2.81 -12.60 -8.94
C ASP A 64 3.76 -13.65 -8.35
N ARG A 65 5.07 -13.47 -8.56
CA ARG A 65 6.12 -14.37 -8.06
C ARG A 65 6.58 -14.05 -6.64
N ILE A 66 6.12 -12.95 -6.05
CA ILE A 66 6.42 -12.59 -4.66
C ILE A 66 5.50 -13.42 -3.78
N LYS A 67 6.03 -14.55 -3.31
CA LYS A 67 5.37 -15.50 -2.41
C LYS A 67 5.87 -15.31 -0.97
#